data_AF-A0A3D0PYS9-F1
#
_entry.id   AF-A0A3D0PYS9-F1
#
_cell.length_a   1.000
_cell.length_b   1.000
_cell.length_c   1.000
_cell.angle_alpha   90.00
_cell.angle_beta   90.00
_cell.angle_gamma   90.00
#
_symmetry.space_group_name_H-M   'P 1'
#
loop_
_entity.id
_entity.type
_entity.pdbx_description
1 polymer ?
#
loop_
_entity_poly.entity_id
_entity_poly.type
_entity_poly.pdbx_seq_one_letter_code
_entity_poly.pdbx_strand_id
1 'polypeptide(L)'
;MKKNTVIQSITGAVLAAAMAVSMTACGGTASAVSNASSVGNSKVSSGKLEKIKFVLDYTPNTDHTGIYVAQALGYFKDAGLDVEIEQPPESGTAALVGSGNAQFGVGFQDTDMASALTSSTPLPITAVAAIIQHNTSGIVSVKSKNITRPKDMTNH
;
A
#
# COMPACT_ATOMS: atom_id res chain seq x y z
N MET A 1 58.45 -17.35 27.06
CA MET A 1 58.74 -15.91 27.24
C MET A 1 57.69 -15.34 28.18
N LYS A 2 58.11 -14.78 29.32
CA LYS A 2 57.26 -14.24 30.39
C LYS A 2 56.82 -12.80 30.05
N LYS A 3 55.60 -12.44 30.49
CA LYS A 3 55.19 -11.19 31.21
C LYS A 3 53.88 -10.57 30.66
N ASN A 4 52.82 -10.66 31.45
CA ASN A 4 52.06 -9.54 32.05
C ASN A 4 50.69 -10.08 32.55
N THR A 5 50.54 -10.43 33.83
CA THR A 5 50.20 -9.54 34.96
C THR A 5 48.78 -8.98 34.77
N VAL A 6 47.75 -9.63 35.33
CA VAL A 6 47.16 -9.40 36.68
C VAL A 6 46.38 -8.07 36.72
N ILE A 7 45.27 -8.05 37.49
CA ILE A 7 44.31 -6.95 37.75
C ILE A 7 43.12 -7.02 36.77
N GLN A 8 41.87 -7.32 37.11
CA GLN A 8 41.14 -7.40 38.38
C GLN A 8 39.85 -8.21 38.12
N SER A 9 39.66 -9.30 38.85
CA SER A 9 38.36 -9.94 39.03
C SER A 9 37.95 -9.72 40.48
N ILE A 10 36.63 -9.58 40.70
CA ILE A 10 35.89 -9.75 41.97
C ILE A 10 35.54 -8.46 42.73
N THR A 11 34.27 -8.41 43.20
CA THR A 11 33.52 -7.45 44.05
C THR A 11 32.74 -6.37 43.28
N GLY A 12 31.43 -6.16 43.42
CA GLY A 12 30.33 -6.73 44.21
C GLY A 12 29.01 -6.13 43.66
N ALA A 13 27.97 -6.92 43.39
CA ALA A 13 26.84 -7.19 44.28
C ALA A 13 26.03 -5.94 44.76
N VAL A 14 24.71 -6.02 44.51
CA VAL A 14 23.59 -5.38 45.25
C VAL A 14 23.13 -3.97 44.82
N LEU A 15 21.90 -3.88 44.29
CA LEU A 15 20.73 -3.07 44.75
C LEU A 15 19.70 -2.98 43.60
N ALA A 16 18.68 -3.85 43.46
CA ALA A 16 17.43 -4.01 44.22
C ALA A 16 16.42 -2.84 44.13
N ALA A 17 15.15 -3.24 43.90
CA ALA A 17 13.87 -2.54 44.10
C ALA A 17 13.42 -1.55 43.00
N ALA A 18 12.41 -1.85 42.17
CA ALA A 18 10.96 -2.02 42.43
C ALA A 18 10.18 -0.71 42.18
N MET A 19 9.28 -0.71 41.20
CA MET A 19 7.99 -0.01 41.28
C MET A 19 6.95 -0.74 40.41
N ALA A 20 6.01 -1.37 41.10
CA ALA A 20 4.75 -1.87 40.58
C ALA A 20 3.60 -1.02 41.12
N VAL A 21 2.44 -1.14 40.48
CA VAL A 21 1.07 -0.79 40.93
C VAL A 21 0.53 0.58 40.52
N SER A 22 -0.54 0.54 39.70
CA SER A 22 -1.75 1.38 39.83
C SER A 22 -2.89 0.75 39.02
N MET A 23 -3.70 -0.10 39.67
CA MET A 23 -5.08 -0.39 39.27
C MET A 23 -6.02 0.41 40.18
N THR A 24 -7.01 1.11 39.62
CA THR A 24 -8.31 1.59 40.17
C THR A 24 -8.88 2.54 39.09
N ALA A 25 -10.04 2.35 38.46
CA ALA A 25 -11.35 2.28 39.08
C ALA A 25 -12.37 1.53 38.19
N CYS A 26 -13.20 0.71 38.84
CA CYS A 26 -14.46 0.19 38.33
C CYS A 26 -15.59 0.86 39.11
N GLY A 27 -16.69 1.23 38.46
CA GLY A 27 -17.93 1.62 39.13
C GLY A 27 -18.93 2.37 38.26
N GLY A 28 -20.02 1.70 37.86
CA GLY A 28 -21.25 2.37 37.40
C GLY A 28 -22.01 1.64 36.29
N THR A 29 -23.16 1.08 36.65
CA THR A 29 -24.02 0.12 35.94
C THR A 29 -25.02 0.68 34.91
N ALA A 30 -25.32 -0.16 33.91
CA ALA A 30 -26.62 -0.41 33.27
C ALA A 30 -27.34 0.65 32.41
N SER A 31 -27.32 0.37 31.09
CA SER A 31 -28.45 0.33 30.14
C SER A 31 -29.35 1.55 29.94
N ALA A 32 -29.16 2.22 28.80
CA ALA A 32 -30.26 2.62 27.92
C ALA A 32 -29.81 2.44 26.46
N VAL A 33 -30.21 1.32 25.85
CA VAL A 33 -30.15 1.10 24.40
C VAL A 33 -31.14 2.05 23.74
N SER A 34 -30.64 3.16 23.21
CA SER A 34 -31.38 3.98 22.25
C SER A 34 -30.86 3.64 20.87
N ASN A 35 -31.55 2.71 20.21
CA ASN A 35 -31.37 2.38 18.81
C ASN A 35 -31.91 3.56 17.97
N ALA A 36 -31.10 4.59 17.80
CA ALA A 36 -31.29 5.58 16.76
C ALA A 36 -30.31 5.25 15.63
N SER A 37 -30.82 4.54 14.62
CA SER A 37 -30.18 4.40 13.32
C SER A 37 -30.06 5.78 12.69
N SER A 38 -29.02 6.52 13.08
CA SER A 38 -28.50 7.63 12.31
C SER A 38 -27.60 7.01 11.26
N VAL A 39 -28.04 7.09 10.00
CA VAL A 39 -27.15 7.01 8.84
C VAL A 39 -26.05 8.03 9.13
N GLY A 40 -24.90 7.51 9.55
CA GLY A 40 -23.71 8.28 9.87
C GLY A 40 -23.19 8.89 8.60
N ASN A 41 -23.79 10.00 8.18
CA ASN A 41 -23.12 10.98 7.35
C ASN A 41 -22.03 11.56 8.26
N SER A 42 -20.92 10.84 8.38
CA SER A 42 -19.68 11.30 8.98
C SER A 42 -19.31 12.56 8.24
N LYS A 43 -19.78 13.68 8.77
CA LYS A 43 -19.41 15.02 8.38
C LYS A 43 -17.90 15.02 8.55
N VAL A 44 -17.18 14.89 7.43
CA VAL A 44 -15.74 15.07 7.39
C VAL A 44 -15.51 16.37 8.12
N SER A 45 -14.90 16.23 9.31
CA SER A 45 -14.39 17.35 10.06
C SER A 45 -13.70 18.26 9.05
N SER A 46 -13.90 19.56 9.14
CA SER A 46 -13.19 20.58 8.35
C SER A 46 -11.69 20.61 8.66
N GLY A 47 -11.08 19.44 8.83
CA GLY A 47 -9.68 19.17 8.94
C GLY A 47 -9.03 19.13 7.58
N LYS A 48 -7.72 19.32 7.62
CA LYS A 48 -6.84 19.28 6.46
C LYS A 48 -6.96 17.92 5.76
N LEU A 49 -7.26 17.93 4.46
CA LEU A 49 -7.25 16.72 3.64
C LEU A 49 -5.87 16.06 3.68
N GLU A 50 -5.87 14.73 3.71
CA GLU A 50 -4.66 13.93 3.59
C GLU A 50 -4.23 13.90 2.13
N LYS A 51 -3.03 14.40 1.86
CA LYS A 51 -2.47 14.39 0.50
C LYS A 51 -1.93 13.02 0.18
N ILE A 52 -2.39 12.45 -0.93
CA ILE A 52 -1.85 11.20 -1.45
C ILE A 52 -1.53 11.32 -2.93
N LYS A 53 -0.47 10.64 -3.36
CA LYS A 53 -0.11 10.45 -4.75
C LYS A 53 -0.61 9.09 -5.22
N PHE A 54 -1.32 9.11 -6.34
CA PHE A 54 -1.83 7.95 -7.04
C PHE A 54 -1.18 7.89 -8.43
N VAL A 55 -0.28 6.94 -8.63
CA VAL A 55 0.46 6.82 -9.90
C VAL A 55 -0.23 5.81 -10.83
N LEU A 56 -0.50 6.21 -12.06
CA LEU A 56 -1.07 5.32 -13.08
C LEU A 56 0.00 4.36 -13.63
N ASP A 57 -0.41 3.29 -14.32
CA ASP A 57 0.47 2.36 -15.04
C ASP A 57 0.77 2.81 -16.49
N TYR A 58 -0.07 3.68 -17.05
CA TYR A 58 0.05 4.16 -18.42
C TYR A 58 -0.63 5.52 -18.63
N THR A 59 -0.57 6.02 -19.86
CA THR A 59 -1.37 7.16 -20.30
C THR A 59 -2.88 6.93 -20.04
N PRO A 60 -3.66 7.99 -19.72
CA PRO A 60 -5.04 7.82 -19.31
C PRO A 60 -5.89 7.10 -20.35
N ASN A 61 -6.57 6.04 -19.92
CA ASN A 61 -7.48 5.24 -20.73
C ASN A 61 -8.69 4.80 -19.88
N THR A 62 -9.55 3.94 -20.43
CA THR A 62 -10.80 3.51 -19.79
C THR A 62 -10.62 2.75 -18.48
N ASP A 63 -9.48 2.08 -18.27
CA ASP A 63 -9.21 1.34 -17.03
C ASP A 63 -9.13 2.29 -15.82
N HIS A 64 -8.75 3.56 -16.06
CA HIS A 64 -8.64 4.59 -15.03
C HIS A 64 -9.94 5.35 -14.76
N THR A 65 -11.04 5.02 -15.44
CA THR A 65 -12.31 5.77 -15.37
C THR A 65 -12.79 5.95 -13.93
N GLY A 66 -12.76 4.89 -13.11
CA GLY A 66 -13.20 4.96 -11.72
C GLY A 66 -12.40 5.96 -10.88
N ILE A 67 -11.09 6.07 -11.13
CA ILE A 67 -10.18 6.98 -10.42
C ILE A 67 -10.53 8.43 -10.78
N TYR A 68 -10.67 8.73 -12.07
CA TYR A 68 -11.02 10.08 -12.53
C TYR A 68 -12.45 10.48 -12.17
N VAL A 69 -13.41 9.55 -12.20
CA VAL A 69 -14.78 9.80 -11.74
C VAL A 69 -14.81 10.10 -10.25
N ALA A 70 -14.07 9.36 -9.43
CA ALA A 70 -13.96 9.63 -7.99
C ALA A 70 -13.37 11.01 -7.70
N GLN A 71 -12.39 11.47 -8.49
CA GLN A 71 -11.86 12.83 -8.37
C GLN A 71 -12.87 13.88 -8.82
N ALA A 72 -13.53 13.69 -9.98
CA ALA A 72 -14.46 14.64 -10.56
C ALA A 72 -15.74 14.82 -9.72
N LEU A 73 -16.26 13.73 -9.15
CA LEU A 73 -17.45 13.75 -8.30
C LEU A 73 -17.16 14.09 -6.84
N GLY A 74 -15.89 14.26 -6.46
CA GLY A 74 -15.49 14.66 -5.11
C GLY A 74 -15.41 13.52 -4.09
N TYR A 75 -15.57 12.26 -4.49
CA TYR A 75 -15.56 11.11 -3.59
C TYR A 75 -14.26 10.96 -2.79
N PHE A 76 -13.12 11.34 -3.36
CA PHE A 76 -11.88 11.40 -2.59
C PHE A 76 -11.93 12.45 -1.48
N LYS A 77 -12.48 13.64 -1.75
CA LYS A 77 -12.63 14.71 -0.75
C LYS A 77 -13.63 14.31 0.33
N ASP A 78 -14.72 13.64 -0.05
CA ASP A 78 -15.69 13.07 0.88
C ASP A 78 -15.08 11.97 1.77
N ALA A 79 -14.04 11.30 1.29
CA ALA A 79 -13.22 10.38 2.07
C ALA A 79 -12.08 11.06 2.86
N GLY A 80 -11.95 12.38 2.82
CA GLY A 80 -10.89 13.14 3.50
C GLY A 80 -9.53 13.17 2.78
N LEU A 81 -9.49 12.81 1.49
CA LEU A 81 -8.28 12.69 0.68
C LEU A 81 -8.17 13.81 -0.35
N ASP A 82 -6.95 14.33 -0.51
CA ASP A 82 -6.52 15.20 -1.61
C ASP A 82 -5.59 14.38 -2.53
N VAL A 83 -6.16 13.86 -3.62
CA VAL A 83 -5.49 12.89 -4.49
C VAL A 83 -4.85 13.60 -5.68
N GLU A 84 -3.53 13.49 -5.78
CA GLU A 84 -2.73 13.86 -6.94
C GLU A 84 -2.55 12.63 -7.84
N ILE A 85 -3.12 12.67 -9.05
CA ILE A 85 -2.99 11.59 -10.04
C ILE A 85 -1.78 11.89 -10.93
N GLU A 86 -0.79 11.00 -10.92
CA GLU A 86 0.47 11.15 -11.66
C GLU A 86 0.61 10.09 -12.77
N GLN A 87 1.35 10.44 -13.82
CA GLN A 87 1.80 9.47 -14.82
C GLN A 87 2.97 8.63 -14.26
N PRO A 88 3.14 7.38 -14.73
CA PRO A 88 4.26 6.56 -14.29
C PRO A 88 5.62 7.16 -14.69
N PRO A 89 6.64 7.05 -13.84
CA PRO A 89 8.02 7.29 -14.25
C PRO A 89 8.54 6.15 -15.12
N GLU A 90 9.67 6.35 -15.79
CA GLU A 90 10.35 5.29 -16.57
C GLU A 90 10.72 4.07 -15.72
N SER A 91 11.00 4.28 -14.42
CA SER A 91 11.29 3.19 -13.47
C SER A 91 10.07 2.32 -13.12
N GLY A 92 8.87 2.68 -13.58
CA GLY A 92 7.63 1.95 -13.32
C GLY A 92 6.96 2.30 -11.99
N THR A 93 5.70 1.87 -11.88
CA THR A 93 4.81 2.18 -10.76
C THR A 93 5.17 1.46 -9.46
N ALA A 94 5.46 0.16 -9.52
CA ALA A 94 5.80 -0.63 -8.33
C ALA A 94 7.02 -0.07 -7.57
N ALA A 95 8.04 0.43 -8.28
CA ALA A 95 9.21 1.04 -7.66
C ALA A 95 8.85 2.31 -6.89
N LEU A 96 7.97 3.16 -7.43
CA LEU A 96 7.56 4.42 -6.81
C LEU A 96 6.71 4.18 -5.55
N VAL A 97 5.83 3.18 -5.59
CA VAL A 97 5.03 2.77 -4.42
C VAL A 97 5.92 2.09 -3.38
N GLY A 98 6.80 1.17 -3.81
CA GLY A 98 7.70 0.44 -2.93
C GLY A 98 8.72 1.33 -2.20
N SER A 99 9.09 2.47 -2.80
CA SER A 99 9.95 3.47 -2.14
C SER A 99 9.18 4.47 -1.25
N GLY A 100 7.85 4.39 -1.21
CA GLY A 100 6.98 5.32 -0.47
C GLY A 100 6.81 6.70 -1.12
N ASN A 101 7.28 6.90 -2.36
CA ASN A 101 7.13 8.16 -3.08
C ASN A 101 5.71 8.35 -3.66
N ALA A 102 4.94 7.26 -3.77
CA ALA A 102 3.50 7.28 -4.01
C ALA A 102 2.79 6.33 -3.04
N GLN A 103 1.56 6.66 -2.63
CA GLN A 103 0.80 5.83 -1.68
C GLN A 103 0.03 4.71 -2.38
N PHE A 104 -0.42 4.96 -3.61
CA PHE A 104 -1.12 3.99 -4.43
C PHE A 104 -0.61 4.03 -5.86
N GLY A 105 -0.75 2.91 -6.55
CA GLY A 105 -0.53 2.87 -7.98
C GLY A 105 -1.32 1.76 -8.66
N VAL A 106 -1.49 1.90 -9.97
CA VAL A 106 -1.97 0.81 -10.82
C VAL A 106 -0.76 0.01 -11.29
N GLY A 107 -0.89 -1.32 -11.28
CA GLY A 107 0.12 -2.23 -11.79
C GLY A 107 -0.52 -3.53 -12.27
N PHE A 108 0.30 -4.39 -12.86
CA PHE A 108 -0.13 -5.66 -13.43
C PHE A 108 0.29 -6.82 -12.55
N GLN A 109 -0.57 -7.82 -12.39
CA GLN A 109 -0.25 -8.98 -11.55
C GLN A 109 0.93 -9.80 -12.10
N ASP A 110 0.98 -10.00 -13.42
CA ASP A 110 1.88 -10.92 -14.11
C ASP A 110 3.29 -10.36 -14.35
N THR A 111 3.39 -9.06 -14.67
CA THR A 111 4.64 -8.44 -15.12
C THR A 111 5.23 -7.46 -14.12
N ASP A 112 4.39 -6.73 -13.38
CA ASP A 112 4.85 -5.72 -12.41
C ASP A 112 4.94 -6.30 -10.99
N MET A 113 3.82 -6.80 -10.46
CA MET A 113 3.78 -7.38 -9.10
C MET A 113 4.64 -8.64 -8.98
N ALA A 114 4.53 -9.58 -9.91
CA ALA A 114 5.31 -10.80 -9.85
C ALA A 114 6.82 -10.50 -9.84
N SER A 115 7.30 -9.65 -10.75
CA SER A 115 8.72 -9.31 -10.83
C SER A 115 9.19 -8.54 -9.58
N ALA A 116 8.40 -7.59 -9.08
CA ALA A 116 8.71 -6.83 -7.88
C ALA A 116 8.82 -7.70 -6.63
N LEU A 117 7.97 -8.74 -6.50
CA LEU A 117 7.92 -9.61 -5.33
C LEU A 117 8.91 -10.78 -5.38
N THR A 118 9.29 -11.25 -6.57
CA THR A 118 10.22 -12.39 -6.72
C THR A 118 11.67 -11.97 -7.02
N SER A 119 11.97 -10.67 -7.06
CA SER A 119 13.33 -10.18 -7.29
C SER A 119 14.28 -10.51 -6.12
N SER A 120 15.59 -10.31 -6.33
CA SER A 120 16.59 -10.45 -5.25
C SER A 120 16.41 -9.44 -4.12
N THR A 121 15.63 -8.38 -4.34
CA THR A 121 15.32 -7.35 -3.35
C THR A 121 13.83 -7.01 -3.47
N PRO A 122 12.94 -7.85 -2.91
CA PRO A 122 11.51 -7.69 -3.05
C PRO A 122 11.01 -6.32 -2.58
N LEU A 123 10.11 -5.71 -3.36
CA LEU A 123 9.50 -4.43 -2.99
C LEU A 123 8.39 -4.63 -1.94
N PRO A 124 8.25 -3.73 -0.96
CA PRO A 124 7.23 -3.83 0.09
C PRO A 124 5.86 -3.33 -0.40
N ILE A 125 5.31 -3.99 -1.40
CA ILE A 125 4.03 -3.63 -2.04
C ILE A 125 2.97 -4.70 -1.83
N THR A 126 1.70 -4.32 -1.92
CA THR A 126 0.57 -5.24 -1.75
C THR A 126 -0.57 -4.82 -2.66
N ALA A 127 -1.16 -5.78 -3.38
CA ALA A 127 -2.37 -5.54 -4.16
C ALA A 127 -3.58 -5.39 -3.22
N VAL A 128 -4.30 -4.27 -3.32
CA VAL A 128 -5.45 -3.94 -2.47
C VAL A 128 -6.80 -4.01 -3.19
N ALA A 129 -6.80 -4.00 -4.52
CA ALA A 129 -7.99 -4.10 -5.36
C ALA A 129 -7.64 -4.64 -6.75
N ALA A 130 -8.61 -5.29 -7.39
CA ALA A 130 -8.56 -5.65 -8.81
C ALA A 130 -9.50 -4.73 -9.59
N ILE A 131 -8.94 -3.83 -10.42
CA ILE A 131 -9.71 -2.95 -11.30
C ILE A 131 -10.48 -3.78 -12.34
N ILE A 132 -9.82 -4.79 -12.90
CA ILE A 132 -10.38 -5.76 -13.84
C ILE A 132 -10.29 -7.15 -13.21
N GLN A 133 -11.43 -7.86 -13.15
CA GLN A 133 -11.54 -9.14 -12.43
C GLN A 133 -11.01 -10.34 -13.23
N HIS A 134 -11.15 -10.30 -14.56
CA HIS A 134 -10.69 -11.35 -15.46
C HIS A 134 -9.69 -10.76 -16.45
N ASN A 135 -8.58 -11.44 -16.66
CA ASN A 135 -7.54 -10.93 -17.54
C ASN A 135 -8.07 -10.76 -18.98
N THR A 136 -8.08 -9.52 -19.45
CA THR A 136 -8.49 -9.12 -20.81
C THR A 136 -7.29 -8.83 -21.71
N SER A 137 -6.06 -9.01 -21.23
CA SER A 137 -4.84 -8.82 -22.03
C SER A 137 -4.66 -9.94 -23.05
N GLY A 138 -3.95 -9.64 -24.13
CA GLY A 138 -3.70 -10.60 -25.19
C GLY A 138 -2.61 -10.15 -26.15
N ILE A 139 -2.07 -11.12 -26.87
CA ILE A 139 -1.11 -10.87 -27.94
C ILE A 139 -1.89 -10.49 -29.19
N VAL A 140 -1.67 -9.26 -29.67
CA VAL A 140 -2.35 -8.73 -30.85
C VAL A 140 -1.34 -8.56 -31.99
N SER A 141 -1.73 -8.97 -33.19
CA SER A 141 -0.92 -8.81 -34.40
C SER A 141 -1.78 -8.31 -35.57
N VAL A 142 -1.13 -7.70 -36.56
CA VAL A 142 -1.81 -7.34 -37.80
C VAL A 142 -2.22 -8.61 -38.55
N LYS A 143 -3.43 -8.62 -39.13
CA LYS A 143 -4.03 -9.79 -39.78
C LYS A 143 -3.13 -10.43 -40.84
N SER A 144 -2.35 -9.63 -41.57
CA SER A 144 -1.43 -10.11 -42.62
C SER A 144 -0.29 -11.00 -42.11
N LYS A 145 0.04 -10.95 -40.82
CA LYS A 145 1.06 -11.84 -40.21
C LYS A 145 0.53 -13.25 -39.93
N ASN A 146 -0.79 -13.48 -39.99
CA ASN A 146 -1.43 -14.78 -39.76
C ASN A 146 -0.98 -15.48 -38.46
N ILE A 147 -0.73 -14.71 -37.39
CA ILE A 147 -0.37 -15.24 -36.07
C ILE A 147 -1.66 -15.54 -35.31
N THR A 148 -2.01 -16.82 -35.20
CA THR A 148 -3.28 -17.28 -34.61
C THR A 148 -3.11 -18.16 -33.37
N ARG A 149 -1.88 -18.59 -33.09
CA ARG A 149 -1.51 -19.36 -31.90
C ARG A 149 -0.03 -19.10 -31.53
N PRO A 150 0.42 -19.44 -30.30
CA PRO A 150 1.78 -19.11 -29.85
C PRO A 150 2.91 -19.62 -30.76
N LYS A 151 2.76 -20.79 -31.40
CA LYS A 151 3.76 -21.32 -32.35
C LYS A 151 3.96 -20.42 -33.57
N ASP A 152 2.94 -19.65 -33.96
CA ASP A 152 3.02 -18.79 -35.14
C ASP A 152 3.84 -17.52 -34.84
N MET A 153 4.20 -17.26 -33.59
CA MET A 153 5.08 -16.15 -33.20
C MET A 153 6.56 -16.43 -33.48
N THR A 154 6.92 -17.68 -33.78
CA THR A 154 8.33 -18.01 -34.04
C THR A 154 8.81 -17.28 -35.30
N ASN A 155 9.96 -16.61 -35.21
CA ASN A 155 10.59 -15.82 -36.30
C ASN A 155 9.88 -14.48 -36.64
N HIS A 156 9.15 -13.91 -35.67
CA HIS A 156 8.64 -12.53 -35.70
C HIS A 156 9.25 -11.70 -34.58
#